data_AF-C1GWN7-F1
#
_entry.id   AF-C1GWN7-F1
#
_cell.length_a   1.000
_cell.length_b   1.000
_cell.length_c   1.000
_cell.angle_alpha   90.00
_cell.angle_beta   90.00
_cell.angle_gamma   90.00
#
_symmetry.space_group_name_H-M   'P 1'
#
loop_
_entity.id
_entity.type
_entity.pdbx_description
1 polymer ?
#
loop_
_entity_poly.entity_id
_entity_poly.type
_entity_poly.pdbx_seq_one_letter_code
_entity_poly.pdbx_strand_id
1 'polypeptide(L)'
;MPLHKVLFWSGFGIAVRFWQLGIEMRPLFQKQALWVYPLFATVGGSFGYWLEGVDKRQLAILAERKQSLLEKRQRRAEREAADESNVLATSS
;
A
#
# COMPACT_ATOMS: atom_id res chain seq x y z
N MET A 1 -2.68 6.09 -5.25
CA MET A 1 -2.83 6.52 -3.84
C MET A 1 -4.18 6.09 -3.32
N PRO A 2 -4.27 5.26 -2.28
CA PRO A 2 -5.29 5.48 -1.28
C PRO A 2 -4.85 6.70 -0.45
N LEU A 3 -5.36 7.90 -0.78
CA LEU A 3 -5.09 9.13 -0.03
C LEU A 3 -5.29 8.94 1.49
N HIS A 4 -6.19 8.01 1.87
CA HIS A 4 -6.46 7.64 3.26
C HIS A 4 -5.22 7.15 4.04
N LYS A 5 -4.24 6.44 3.42
CA LYS A 5 -3.10 5.89 4.17
C LYS A 5 -2.18 6.99 4.66
N VAL A 6 -1.87 7.95 3.79
CA VAL A 6 -1.04 9.13 4.13
C VAL A 6 -1.78 10.00 5.15
N LEU A 7 -3.09 10.22 4.96
CA LEU A 7 -3.91 10.96 5.92
C LEU A 7 -3.95 10.28 7.29
N PHE A 8 -4.09 8.94 7.32
CA PHE A 8 -4.10 8.17 8.56
C PHE A 8 -2.75 8.29 9.28
N TRP A 9 -1.63 8.11 8.58
CA TRP A 9 -0.30 8.20 9.19
C TRP A 9 0.07 9.62 9.64
N SER A 10 -0.29 10.64 8.85
CA SER A 10 -0.12 12.05 9.23
C SER A 10 -0.97 12.39 10.46
N GLY A 11 -2.25 12.00 10.45
CA GLY A 11 -3.16 12.16 11.58
C GLY A 11 -2.69 11.39 12.82
N PHE A 12 -2.13 10.20 12.65
CA PHE A 12 -1.55 9.40 13.73
C PHE A 12 -0.33 10.09 14.35
N GLY A 13 0.58 10.65 13.55
CA GLY A 13 1.71 11.42 14.06
C GLY A 13 1.28 12.64 14.88
N ILE A 14 0.25 13.36 14.41
CA ILE A 14 -0.37 14.47 15.14
C ILE A 14 -1.03 13.97 16.43
N ALA A 15 -1.77 12.85 16.38
CA ALA A 15 -2.44 12.26 17.53
C ALA A 15 -1.45 11.80 18.61
N VAL A 16 -0.32 11.19 18.22
CA VAL A 16 0.76 10.83 19.13
C VAL A 16 1.37 12.08 19.78
N ARG A 17 1.51 13.19 19.03
CA ARG A 17 1.98 14.47 19.61
C ARG A 17 0.98 15.07 20.59
N PHE A 18 -0.33 15.02 20.28
CA PHE A 18 -1.39 15.42 21.21
C PHE A 18 -1.39 14.54 22.47
N TRP A 19 -1.21 13.23 22.32
CA TRP A 19 -1.07 12.31 23.45
C TRP A 19 0.13 12.68 24.32
N GLN A 20 1.30 12.91 23.71
CA GLN A 20 2.51 13.30 24.43
C GLN A 20 2.31 14.60 25.22
N LEU A 21 1.75 15.64 24.58
CA LEU A 21 1.48 16.94 25.22
C LEU A 21 0.37 16.85 26.27
N GLY A 22 -0.60 15.96 26.08
CA GLY A 22 -1.66 15.66 27.06
C GLY A 22 -1.09 15.09 28.37
N ILE A 23 -0.08 14.20 28.27
CA ILE A 23 0.62 13.68 29.45
C ILE A 23 1.54 14.74 30.07
N GLU A 24 2.33 15.47 29.26
CA GLU A 24 3.27 16.49 29.77
C GLU A 24 2.59 17.79 30.26
N MET A 25 1.27 17.95 30.10
CA MET A 25 0.51 19.17 30.45
C MET A 25 1.16 20.46 29.92
N ARG A 26 1.87 20.39 28.78
CA ARG A 26 2.49 21.55 28.14
C ARG A 26 1.50 22.22 27.17
N PRO A 27 1.45 23.57 27.14
CA PRO A 27 0.49 24.28 26.30
C PRO A 27 0.67 23.91 24.82
N LEU A 28 -0.39 23.35 24.24
CA LEU A 28 -0.46 22.92 22.83
C LEU A 28 -0.11 24.06 21.86
N PHE A 29 -0.43 25.29 22.24
CA PHE A 29 -0.24 26.50 21.44
C PHE A 29 0.84 27.43 22.01
N GLN A 30 1.99 26.87 22.42
CA GLN A 30 3.14 27.72 22.72
C GLN A 30 3.68 28.31 21.40
N LYS A 31 3.65 29.64 21.25
CA LYS A 31 4.02 30.33 20.00
C LYS A 31 5.42 29.93 19.48
N GLN A 32 6.37 29.67 20.40
CA GLN A 32 7.71 29.17 20.08
C GLN A 32 7.77 27.72 19.62
N ALA A 33 6.74 26.91 19.88
CA ALA A 33 6.67 25.50 19.48
C ALA A 33 5.80 25.27 18.24
N LEU A 34 5.19 26.32 17.67
CA LEU A 34 4.31 26.18 16.51
C LEU A 34 5.03 25.60 15.28
N TRP A 35 6.33 25.86 15.13
CA TRP A 35 7.15 25.30 14.04
C TRP A 35 7.33 23.78 14.14
N VAL A 36 7.11 23.19 15.32
CA VAL A 36 7.19 21.74 15.54
C VAL A 36 6.06 21.03 14.79
N TYR A 37 4.90 21.67 14.58
CA TYR A 37 3.81 21.06 13.83
C TYR A 37 4.15 20.83 12.34
N PRO A 38 4.68 21.81 11.58
CA PRO A 38 5.24 21.56 10.26
C PRO A 38 6.36 20.51 10.26
N LEU A 39 7.25 20.50 11.26
CA LEU A 39 8.29 19.49 11.35
C LEU A 39 7.70 18.07 11.47
N PHE A 40 6.78 17.85 12.42
CA PHE A 40 6.11 16.57 12.59
C PHE A 40 5.25 16.20 11.38
N ALA A 41 4.62 17.17 10.72
CA ALA A 41 3.91 16.94 9.45
C ALA A 41 4.87 16.48 8.34
N THR A 42 6.08 17.04 8.29
CA THR A 42 7.11 16.64 7.31
C THR A 42 7.67 15.26 7.64
N VAL A 43 7.94 14.97 8.91
CA VAL A 43 8.41 13.65 9.37
C VAL A 43 7.33 12.59 9.16
N GLY A 44 6.08 12.86 9.53
CA GLY A 44 4.95 11.95 9.29
C GLY A 44 4.68 11.75 7.80
N GLY A 45 4.79 12.81 7.00
CA GLY A 45 4.66 12.76 5.55
C GLY A 45 5.77 11.95 4.87
N SER A 46 7.03 12.16 5.27
CA SER A 46 8.17 11.39 4.76
C SER A 46 8.10 9.92 5.20
N PHE A 47 7.67 9.66 6.43
CA PHE A 47 7.44 8.32 6.94
C PHE A 47 6.32 7.59 6.17
N GLY A 48 5.21 8.30 5.87
CA GLY A 48 4.13 7.79 5.03
C GLY A 48 4.60 7.47 3.60
N TYR A 49 5.45 8.32 3.01
CA TYR A 49 6.06 8.06 1.70
C TYR A 49 6.95 6.81 1.71
N TRP A 50 7.74 6.64 2.77
CA TRP A 50 8.59 5.46 2.93
C TRP A 50 7.77 4.17 3.05
N LEU A 51 6.72 4.16 3.86
CA LEU A 51 5.81 3.02 3.98
C LEU A 51 5.11 2.66 2.67
N GLU A 52 4.69 3.65 1.88
CA GLU A 52 4.12 3.37 0.55
C GLU A 52 5.16 2.74 -0.40
N GLY A 53 6.43 3.14 -0.28
CA GLY A 53 7.53 2.48 -0.96
C GLY A 53 7.68 1.00 -0.58
N VAL A 54 7.50 0.67 0.70
CA VAL A 54 7.51 -0.72 1.21
C VAL A 54 6.31 -1.51 0.70
N ASP A 55 5.11 -0.93 0.75
CA ASP A 55 3.88 -1.54 0.23
C ASP A 55 3.97 -1.83 -1.27
N LYS A 56 4.53 -0.90 -2.05
CA LYS A 56 4.73 -1.07 -3.49
C LYS A 56 5.63 -2.26 -3.81
N ARG A 57 6.67 -2.50 -3.01
CA ARG A 57 7.53 -3.68 -3.17
C ARG A 57 6.76 -4.98 -2.95
N GLN A 58 5.91 -5.04 -1.92
CA GLN A 58 5.10 -6.22 -1.65
C GLN A 58 4.06 -6.45 -2.76
N LEU A 59 3.34 -5.40 -3.15
CA LEU A 59 2.37 -5.46 -4.24
C LEU A 59 3.00 -5.84 -5.58
N ALA A 60 4.21 -5.38 -5.87
CA ALA A 60 4.95 -5.75 -7.07
C ALA A 60 5.24 -7.27 -7.11
N ILE A 61 5.70 -7.84 -5.98
CA ILE A 61 5.93 -9.29 -5.87
C ILE A 61 4.61 -10.07 -6.04
N LEU A 62 3.51 -9.58 -5.46
CA LEU A 62 2.20 -10.20 -5.63
C LEU A 62 1.71 -10.10 -7.09
N ALA A 63 1.93 -8.96 -7.75
CA ALA A 63 1.54 -8.74 -9.14
C ALA A 63 2.32 -9.64 -10.09
N GLU A 64 3.64 -9.76 -9.90
CA GLU A 64 4.50 -10.66 -10.66
C GLU A 64 4.06 -12.12 -10.52
N ARG A 65 3.79 -12.57 -9.28
CA ARG A 65 3.25 -13.91 -9.03
C ARG A 65 1.90 -14.10 -9.71
N LYS A 66 0.99 -13.12 -9.63
CA LYS A 66 -0.31 -13.18 -10.28
C LYS A 66 -0.19 -13.29 -11.79
N GLN A 67 0.73 -12.54 -12.40
CA GLN A 67 0.99 -12.60 -13.84
C GLN A 67 1.49 -13.99 -14.26
N SER A 68 2.45 -14.56 -13.51
CA SER A 68 2.95 -15.92 -13.78
C SER A 68 1.87 -17.00 -13.67
N LEU A 69 0.89 -16.83 -12.78
CA LEU A 69 -0.25 -17.73 -12.63
C LEU A 69 -1.27 -17.57 -13.76
N LEU A 70 -1.51 -16.34 -14.21
CA LEU A 70 -2.39 -16.05 -15.34
C LEU A 70 -1.82 -16.60 -16.66
N GLU A 71 -0.52 -16.44 -16.91
CA GLU A 71 0.14 -17.02 -18.08
C GLU A 71 0.04 -18.55 -18.10
N LYS A 72 0.19 -19.21 -16.93
CA LYS A 72 -0.01 -20.66 -16.81
C LYS A 72 -1.46 -21.08 -17.07
N ARG A 73 -2.44 -20.26 -16.65
CA ARG A 73 -3.86 -20.50 -16.93
C ARG A 73 -4.19 -20.32 -18.40
N GLN A 74 -3.64 -19.30 -19.05
CA GLN A 74 -3.80 -19.10 -20.50
C GLN A 74 -3.23 -20.28 -21.28
N ARG A 75 -1.99 -20.68 -20.98
CA ARG A 75 -1.37 -21.86 -21.62
C ARG A 75 -2.14 -23.16 -21.39
N ARG A 76 -2.78 -23.31 -20.22
CA ARG A 76 -3.62 -24.48 -19.93
C ARG A 76 -4.91 -24.44 -20.75
N ALA A 77 -5.59 -23.30 -20.78
CA ALA A 77 -6.82 -23.12 -21.55
C ALA A 77 -6.59 -23.32 -23.06
N GLU A 78 -5.46 -22.85 -23.60
CA GLU A 78 -5.07 -23.11 -25.00
C GLU A 78 -4.87 -24.61 -25.29
N ARG A 79 -4.24 -25.35 -24.36
CA ARG A 79 -4.04 -26.80 -24.48
C ARG A 79 -5.35 -27.57 -24.37
N GLU A 80 -6.20 -27.20 -23.42
CA GLU A 80 -7.52 -27.83 -23.22
C GLU A 80 -8.42 -27.59 -24.44
N ALA A 81 -8.43 -26.38 -25.00
CA ALA A 81 -9.17 -26.07 -26.23
C ALA A 81 -8.64 -26.84 -27.45
N ALA A 82 -7.32 -26.98 -27.58
CA ALA A 82 -6.70 -27.77 -28.65
C ALA A 82 -7.04 -29.26 -28.52
N ASP A 83 -6.94 -29.81 -27.31
CA ASP A 83 -7.26 -31.21 -27.05
C ASP A 83 -8.75 -31.49 -27.27
N GLU A 84 -9.64 -30.61 -26.81
CA GLU A 84 -11.08 -30.70 -27.06
C GLU A 84 -11.40 -30.67 -28.57
N SER A 85 -10.75 -29.78 -29.33
CA SER A 85 -10.91 -29.75 -30.79
C SER A 85 -10.41 -31.02 -31.49
N ASN A 86 -9.32 -31.62 -31.00
CA ASN A 86 -8.77 -32.86 -31.53
C ASN A 86 -9.63 -34.08 -31.16
N VAL A 87 -10.19 -34.11 -29.94
CA VAL A 87 -11.14 -35.15 -29.51
C VAL A 87 -12.42 -35.06 -30.34
N LEU A 88 -12.96 -33.85 -30.57
CA LEU A 88 -14.12 -33.66 -31.44
C LEU A 88 -13.84 -34.14 -32.87
N ALA A 89 -12.68 -33.78 -33.43
CA ALA A 89 -12.27 -34.19 -34.78
C ALA A 89 -12.02 -35.71 -34.94
N THR A 90 -11.59 -36.39 -33.88
CA THR A 90 -11.35 -37.85 -33.90
C THR A 90 -12.60 -38.69 -33.55
N SER A 91 -13.64 -38.05 -33.00
CA SER A 91 -14.92 -38.69 -32.66
C SER A 91 -16.01 -38.58 -33.75
N SER A 92 -15.75 -37.84 -34.83
CA SER A 92 -16.63 -37.72 -36.02
C SER A 92 -16.13 -38.61 -37.16
#